data_AF-A0A9E5YFV3-F1
#
_entry.id   AF-A0A9E5YFV3-F1
#
_cell.length_a   1.000
_cell.length_b   1.000
_cell.length_c   1.000
_cell.angle_alpha   90.00
_cell.angle_beta   90.00
_cell.angle_gamma   90.00
#
_symmetry.space_group_name_H-M   'P 1'
#
loop_
_entity.id
_entity.type
_entity.pdbx_description
1 polymer ?
#
loop_
_entity_poly.entity_id
_entity_poly.type
_entity_poly.pdbx_seq_one_letter_code
_entity_poly.pdbx_strand_id
1 'polypeptide(L)'
;MSYPPYTNLSRGKCLTFIGTEGSGDPAPSSDDMAITRRLVVALSSIGVTLHDHLIVGDTHYSFADEGALARLHRSYKEFENGM
;
A
#
# COMPACT_ATOMS: atom_id res chain seq x y z
N MET A 1 -6.96 -9.26 -21.03
CA MET A 1 -7.07 -8.44 -19.82
C MET A 1 -6.15 -7.23 -19.98
N SER A 2 -6.70 -6.03 -20.09
CA SER A 2 -5.93 -4.79 -20.17
C SER A 2 -5.80 -4.21 -18.78
N TYR A 3 -4.58 -4.18 -18.23
CA TYR A 3 -4.30 -3.36 -17.04
C TYR A 3 -4.55 -1.88 -17.40
N PRO A 4 -5.19 -1.09 -16.53
CA PRO A 4 -5.35 0.34 -16.79
C PRO A 4 -3.98 1.03 -16.79
N PRO A 5 -3.77 2.06 -17.62
CA PRO A 5 -2.49 2.74 -17.70
C PRO A 5 -2.24 3.51 -16.40
N TYR A 6 -1.09 3.27 -15.77
CA TYR A 6 -0.55 4.12 -14.71
C TYR A 6 -0.17 5.49 -15.29
N THR A 7 -1.16 6.34 -15.56
CA THR A 7 -0.93 7.74 -15.95
C THR A 7 -0.51 8.53 -14.72
N ASN A 8 0.67 9.14 -14.80
CA ASN A 8 1.37 9.98 -13.81
C ASN A 8 2.20 9.27 -12.73
N LEU A 9 3.32 8.66 -13.13
CA LEU A 9 4.52 8.58 -12.27
C LEU A 9 5.28 9.93 -12.33
N SER A 10 4.71 10.94 -11.68
CA SER A 10 5.34 12.25 -11.47
C SER A 10 6.51 12.12 -10.48
N ARG A 11 7.71 11.71 -10.94
CA ARG A 11 8.99 11.71 -10.17
C ARG A 11 8.86 11.41 -8.67
N GLY A 12 8.02 10.45 -8.29
CA GLY A 12 7.72 10.12 -6.91
C GLY A 12 8.66 9.01 -6.45
N LYS A 13 9.24 9.14 -5.26
CA LYS A 13 9.91 8.02 -4.61
C LYS A 13 8.83 6.94 -4.37
N CYS A 14 9.09 5.73 -4.85
CA CYS A 14 8.18 4.60 -4.76
C CYS A 14 8.82 3.54 -3.87
N LEU A 15 8.10 3.11 -2.83
CA LEU A 15 8.48 1.97 -2.01
C LEU A 15 7.44 0.87 -2.19
N THR A 16 7.92 -0.36 -2.35
CA THR A 16 7.10 -1.58 -2.36
C THR A 16 7.60 -2.48 -1.24
N PHE A 17 6.68 -2.94 -0.38
CA PHE A 17 7.02 -3.91 0.66
C PHE A 17 6.59 -5.31 0.22
N ILE A 18 7.43 -6.32 0.51
CA ILE A 18 7.20 -7.72 0.17
C ILE A 18 7.30 -8.53 1.46
N GLY A 19 6.17 -9.07 1.92
CA GLY A 19 6.11 -10.08 2.98
C GLY A 19 5.98 -11.47 2.37
N THR A 20 6.75 -12.45 2.84
CA THR A 20 6.60 -13.85 2.43
C THR A 20 5.82 -14.62 3.49
N GLU A 21 4.67 -15.17 3.12
CA GLU A 21 3.76 -15.92 4.00
C GLU A 21 4.00 -17.43 3.75
N GLY A 22 4.50 -18.14 4.77
CA GLY A 22 4.97 -19.52 4.63
C GLY A 22 3.86 -20.57 4.55
N SER A 23 2.59 -20.18 4.70
CA SER A 23 1.45 -21.10 4.77
C SER A 23 0.72 -21.29 3.43
N GLY A 24 1.06 -20.49 2.41
CA GLY A 24 0.45 -20.53 1.08
C GLY A 24 -0.77 -19.60 0.93
N ASP A 25 -1.38 -19.14 2.03
CA ASP A 25 -2.46 -18.15 2.01
C ASP A 25 -1.88 -16.72 2.00
N PRO A 26 -2.08 -15.92 0.94
CA PRO A 26 -1.56 -14.55 0.89
C PRO A 26 -2.46 -13.55 1.62
N ALA A 27 -3.54 -13.98 2.28
CA ALA A 27 -4.43 -13.08 2.99
C ALA A 27 -3.67 -12.28 4.08
N PRO A 28 -3.86 -10.94 4.14
CA PRO A 28 -3.14 -10.12 5.11
C PRO A 28 -3.57 -10.43 6.53
N SER A 29 -2.59 -10.59 7.42
CA SER A 29 -2.84 -10.65 8.85
C SER A 29 -3.22 -9.27 9.41
N SER A 30 -3.70 -9.24 10.65
CA SER A 30 -3.94 -7.99 11.38
C SER A 30 -2.66 -7.16 11.54
N ASP A 31 -1.51 -7.83 11.66
CA ASP A 31 -0.21 -7.19 11.81
C ASP A 31 0.24 -6.56 10.48
N ASP A 32 0.00 -7.23 9.36
CA ASP A 32 0.27 -6.68 8.03
C ASP A 32 -0.54 -5.41 7.78
N MET A 33 -1.82 -5.41 8.18
CA MET A 33 -2.66 -4.20 8.12
C MET A 33 -2.10 -3.08 9.01
N ALA A 34 -1.67 -3.39 10.23
CA ALA A 34 -1.12 -2.41 11.16
C ALA A 34 0.19 -1.80 10.63
N ILE A 35 1.08 -2.63 10.08
CA ILE A 35 2.34 -2.21 9.45
C ILE A 35 2.05 -1.33 8.23
N THR A 36 1.12 -1.74 7.36
CA THR A 36 0.73 -0.97 6.18
C THR A 36 0.25 0.44 6.55
N ARG A 37 -0.59 0.55 7.58
CA ARG A 37 -1.07 1.85 8.09
C ARG A 37 0.09 2.73 8.56
N ARG A 38 1.02 2.17 9.33
CA ARG A 38 2.20 2.90 9.82
C ARG A 38 3.09 3.35 8.68
N LEU A 39 3.30 2.51 7.66
CA LEU A 39 4.08 2.84 6.48
C LEU A 39 3.44 3.99 5.69
N VAL A 40 2.12 3.98 5.47
CA VAL A 40 1.43 5.09 4.79
C VAL A 40 1.68 6.41 5.52
N VAL A 41 1.51 6.44 6.85
CA VAL A 41 1.73 7.65 7.65
C VAL A 41 3.19 8.10 7.61
N ALA A 42 4.13 7.19 7.81
CA ALA A 42 5.56 7.50 7.88
C ALA A 42 6.14 7.94 6.53
N LEU A 43 5.66 7.37 5.42
CA LEU A 43 6.10 7.77 4.09
C LEU A 43 5.45 9.08 3.66
N SER A 44 4.17 9.27 3.97
CA SER A 44 3.46 10.52 3.63
C SER A 44 4.08 11.73 4.33
N SER A 45 4.54 11.57 5.59
CA SER A 45 5.20 12.65 6.34
C SER A 45 6.53 13.11 5.73
N ILE A 46 7.16 12.30 4.87
CA ILE A 46 8.38 12.64 4.14
C ILE A 46 8.15 12.85 2.63
N GLY A 47 6.88 12.99 2.20
CA GLY A 47 6.52 13.20 0.79
C GLY A 47 6.74 11.98 -0.11
N VAL A 48 6.75 10.78 0.46
CA VAL A 48 6.88 9.51 -0.26
C VAL A 48 5.52 8.80 -0.30
N THR A 49 5.13 8.28 -1.46
CA THR A 49 3.87 7.54 -1.61
C THR A 49 4.15 6.03 -1.57
N LEU A 50 3.41 5.31 -0.73
CA LEU A 50 3.44 3.85 -0.72
C LEU A 50 2.61 3.33 -1.90
N HIS A 51 3.28 2.85 -2.96
CA HIS A 51 2.55 2.43 -4.16
C HIS A 51 1.86 1.09 -3.97
N ASP A 52 2.53 0.15 -3.31
CA ASP A 52 1.93 -1.13 -2.99
C ASP A 52 2.58 -1.79 -1.77
N HIS A 53 1.82 -2.64 -1.11
CA HIS A 53 2.30 -3.65 -0.18
C HIS A 53 1.84 -4.98 -0.73
N LEU A 54 2.78 -5.84 -1.10
CA LEU A 54 2.51 -7.16 -1.65
C LEU A 54 2.81 -8.23 -0.60
N ILE A 55 1.85 -9.11 -0.36
CA ILE A 55 2.07 -10.35 0.39
C ILE A 55 2.17 -11.49 -0.62
N VAL A 56 3.23 -12.28 -0.53
CA VAL A 56 3.55 -13.33 -1.48
C VAL A 56 3.51 -14.68 -0.78
N GLY A 57 2.64 -15.56 -1.28
CA GLY A 57 2.53 -16.99 -0.94
C GLY A 57 2.44 -17.82 -2.23
N ASP A 58 1.56 -18.82 -2.28
CA ASP A 58 1.28 -19.54 -3.54
C ASP A 58 0.57 -18.65 -4.57
N THR A 59 -0.17 -17.67 -4.07
CA THR A 59 -0.71 -16.53 -4.82
C THR A 59 -0.22 -15.23 -4.17
N HIS A 60 -0.66 -14.07 -4.67
CA HIS A 60 -0.26 -12.78 -4.11
C HIS A 60 -1.47 -11.94 -3.72
N TYR A 61 -1.28 -11.10 -2.70
CA TYR A 61 -2.25 -10.11 -2.27
C TYR A 61 -1.64 -8.72 -2.42
N SER A 62 -2.31 -7.84 -3.19
CA SER A 62 -1.92 -6.44 -3.38
C SER A 62 -2.85 -5.53 -2.59
N PHE A 63 -2.29 -4.76 -1.65
CA PHE A 63 -3.07 -3.77 -0.91
C PHE A 63 -3.54 -2.62 -1.82
N ALA A 64 -2.85 -2.37 -2.94
CA ALA A 64 -3.27 -1.40 -3.94
C ALA A 64 -4.51 -1.89 -4.71
N ASP A 65 -4.48 -3.12 -5.22
CA ASP A 65 -5.58 -3.70 -6.01
C ASP A 65 -6.87 -3.85 -5.18
N GLU A 66 -6.74 -4.19 -3.90
CA GLU A 66 -7.85 -4.30 -2.95
C GLU A 66 -8.39 -2.92 -2.50
N GLY A 67 -7.79 -1.83 -2.99
CA GLY A 67 -8.15 -0.46 -2.66
C GLY A 67 -7.92 -0.09 -1.19
N ALA A 68 -7.19 -0.91 -0.43
CA ALA A 68 -6.85 -0.65 0.96
C ALA A 68 -5.92 0.57 1.07
N LEU A 69 -4.91 0.68 0.19
CA LEU A 69 -4.01 1.84 0.16
C LEU A 69 -4.70 3.13 -0.25
N ALA A 70 -5.62 3.06 -1.22
CA ALA A 70 -6.37 4.24 -1.66
C ALA A 70 -7.21 4.84 -0.51
N ARG A 71 -7.82 3.98 0.33
CA ARG A 71 -8.55 4.40 1.53
C ARG A 71 -7.62 5.05 2.55
N LEU A 72 -6.47 4.45 2.82
CA LEU A 72 -5.51 4.97 3.79
C LEU A 72 -4.92 6.31 3.37
N HIS A 73 -4.52 6.48 2.11
CA HIS A 73 -4.02 7.76 1.61
C HIS A 73 -5.08 8.87 1.68
N ARG A 74 -6.35 8.54 1.39
CA ARG A 74 -7.46 9.50 1.51
C ARG A 74 -7.64 9.95 2.94
N SER A 75 -7.73 9.00 3.89
CA SER A 75 -7.88 9.31 5.30
C SER A 75 -6.72 10.16 5.84
N TYR A 76 -5.49 9.89 5.40
CA TYR A 76 -4.33 10.71 5.79
C TYR A 76 -4.43 12.13 5.23
N LYS A 77 -4.78 12.31 3.95
CA LYS A 77 -4.96 13.65 3.38
C LYS A 77 -6.08 14.43 4.06
N GLU A 78 -7.19 13.77 4.39
CA GLU A 78 -8.29 14.40 5.14
C GLU A 78 -7.84 14.86 6.52
N PHE A 79 -7.04 14.06 7.22
CA PHE A 79 -6.43 14.43 8.48
C PHE A 79 -5.48 15.63 8.34
N GLU A 80 -4.58 15.60 7.36
CA GLU A 80 -3.60 16.66 7.14
C GLU A 80 -4.24 18.00 6.75
N ASN A 81 -5.29 17.98 5.91
CA ASN A 81 -6.04 19.18 5.52
C ASN A 81 -6.92 19.76 6.65
N GLY A 82 -7.12 19.01 7.73
CA GLY A 82 -7.90 19.44 8.90
C GLY A 82 -7.06 20.02 10.04
N MET A 83 -5.72 20.02 9.90
CA MET A 83 -4.78 20.69 10.82
C MET A 83 -4.42 22.08 10.32
#